data_AF-A0A8J3L6V4-F1
#
_entry.id   AF-A0A8J3L6V4-F1
#
_cell.length_a   1.000
_cell.length_b   1.000
_cell.length_c   1.000
_cell.angle_alpha   90.00
_cell.angle_beta   90.00
_cell.angle_gamma   90.00
#
_symmetry.space_group_name_H-M   'P 1'
#
loop_
_entity.id
_entity.type
_entity.pdbx_description
1 polymer ?
#
loop_
_entity_poly.entity_id
_entity_poly.type
_entity_poly.pdbx_seq_one_letter_code
_entity_poly.pdbx_strand_id
1 'polypeptide(L)'
;MTIEDVAAGRRTIASKTRAAFVNSFDRQTFDIAGADTWEKPDGALIVEVELVGGGGAGGGGDGAGSGLSCGGGGGSGGYVRKMYAASDLSATQAVSVGVGGTGAAGAAGGTGGATTFAGLTGSGGVGGSAMTSTTGTGTGASGAGGAAAGGDVNIPGEAGDLGRVIGGALVFTGRGGRTQFGSQPAASTSTGAPGTSASGYGSGGSGAVADTTDRAGGAGSAGICIVTTYF
;
A
#
# COMPACT_ATOMS: atom_id res chain seq x y z
N MET A 1 -55.95 -1.62 48.65
CA MET A 1 -55.64 -0.78 47.47
C MET A 1 -55.41 0.64 47.95
N THR A 2 -54.27 0.82 48.60
CA THR A 2 -53.70 2.11 48.95
C THR A 2 -52.53 2.35 48.01
N ILE A 3 -52.22 3.61 47.73
CA ILE A 3 -51.28 4.07 46.70
C ILE A 3 -49.81 3.60 46.91
N GLU A 4 -49.54 2.84 47.97
CA GLU A 4 -48.22 2.32 48.31
C GLU A 4 -47.98 0.85 47.88
N ASP A 5 -48.99 0.16 47.33
CA ASP A 5 -48.91 -1.24 46.86
C ASP A 5 -48.42 -1.42 45.41
N VAL A 6 -47.75 -0.43 44.81
CA VAL A 6 -46.78 -0.70 43.71
C VAL A 6 -45.48 -1.32 44.28
N ALA A 7 -45.63 -2.07 45.39
CA ALA A 7 -44.59 -2.67 46.22
C ALA A 7 -44.45 -4.18 46.01
N ALA A 8 -45.03 -4.77 44.96
CA ALA A 8 -44.84 -6.19 44.61
C ALA A 8 -44.10 -6.43 43.28
N GLY A 9 -43.61 -5.37 42.63
CA GLY A 9 -42.88 -5.43 41.35
C GLY A 9 -41.39 -5.07 41.44
N ARG A 10 -40.88 -4.71 42.62
CA ARG A 10 -39.46 -4.37 42.82
C ARG A 10 -38.65 -5.65 43.02
N ARG A 11 -38.65 -6.53 42.01
CA ARG A 11 -37.51 -7.41 41.78
C ARG A 11 -36.36 -6.47 41.48
N THR A 12 -35.41 -6.40 42.41
CA THR A 12 -34.07 -5.88 42.18
C THR A 12 -33.50 -6.61 40.97
N ILE A 13 -33.76 -6.11 39.76
CA ILE A 13 -32.87 -6.35 38.63
C ILE A 13 -31.71 -5.42 38.94
N ALA A 14 -30.76 -5.93 39.73
CA ALA A 14 -29.44 -5.36 39.81
C ALA A 14 -29.02 -5.08 38.37
N SER A 15 -28.88 -3.79 38.05
CA SER A 15 -28.33 -3.21 36.84
C SER A 15 -27.77 -4.25 35.85
N LYS A 16 -28.64 -4.85 35.03
CA LYS A 16 -28.23 -5.38 33.72
C LYS A 16 -28.29 -4.22 32.73
N THR A 17 -27.73 -3.08 33.14
CA THR A 17 -27.65 -1.86 32.36
C THR A 17 -26.72 -2.16 31.20
N ARG A 18 -27.29 -2.58 30.05
CA ARG A 18 -26.70 -2.47 28.71
C ARG A 18 -25.20 -2.81 28.62
N ALA A 19 -24.74 -3.86 29.30
CA ALA A 19 -23.34 -4.26 29.28
C ALA A 19 -23.06 -4.98 27.95
N ALA A 20 -22.68 -4.15 26.98
CA ALA A 20 -22.16 -4.44 25.64
C ALA A 20 -23.06 -5.33 24.75
N PHE A 21 -23.48 -4.77 23.61
CA PHE A 21 -23.28 -5.54 22.39
C PHE A 21 -21.77 -5.79 22.38
N VAL A 22 -21.33 -6.95 22.91
CA VAL A 22 -19.92 -7.31 23.00
C VAL A 22 -19.36 -7.08 21.60
N ASN A 23 -18.31 -6.28 21.49
CA ASN A 23 -17.69 -6.00 20.20
C ASN A 23 -17.45 -7.37 19.55
N SER A 24 -18.20 -7.71 18.52
CA SER A 24 -18.13 -9.05 17.91
C SER A 24 -16.79 -9.26 17.19
N PHE A 25 -15.99 -8.19 17.12
CA PHE A 25 -14.63 -8.18 16.66
C PHE A 25 -13.83 -7.05 17.33
N ASP A 26 -12.50 -7.17 17.33
CA ASP A 26 -11.53 -6.12 17.59
C ASP A 26 -10.72 -5.86 16.31
N ARG A 27 -10.34 -4.61 16.01
CA ARG A 27 -9.54 -4.28 14.83
C ARG A 27 -8.37 -3.38 15.21
N GLN A 28 -7.17 -3.87 14.95
CA GLN A 28 -5.92 -3.12 15.07
C GLN A 28 -5.35 -2.88 13.67
N THR A 29 -5.06 -1.62 13.35
CA THR A 29 -4.53 -1.19 12.05
C THR A 29 -3.15 -0.60 12.23
N PHE A 30 -2.19 -1.08 11.45
CA PHE A 30 -0.83 -0.60 11.37
C PHE A 30 -0.61 0.01 9.99
N ASP A 31 -0.62 1.35 9.93
CA ASP A 31 -0.56 2.14 8.69
C ASP A 31 0.62 3.11 8.64
N ILE A 32 1.48 3.07 9.66
CA ILE A 32 2.74 3.79 9.71
C ILE A 32 3.86 2.82 9.37
N ALA A 33 4.72 3.19 8.41
CA ALA A 33 5.85 2.37 8.02
C ALA A 33 6.86 2.22 9.16
N GLY A 34 7.35 0.99 9.38
CA GLY A 34 8.25 0.69 10.48
C GLY A 34 7.93 -0.63 11.17
N ALA A 35 8.51 -0.82 12.34
CA ALA A 35 8.23 -1.96 13.21
C ALA A 35 7.16 -1.60 14.23
N ASP A 36 6.24 -2.52 14.46
CA ASP A 36 5.15 -2.43 15.41
C ASP A 36 4.90 -3.79 16.08
N THR A 37 4.04 -3.82 17.07
CA THR A 37 3.65 -5.06 17.77
C THR A 37 2.14 -5.14 17.88
N TRP A 38 1.58 -6.26 17.44
CA TRP A 38 0.20 -6.61 17.68
C TRP A 38 0.08 -7.39 18.99
N GLU A 39 -0.87 -6.99 19.82
CA GLU A 39 -1.22 -7.69 21.06
C GLU A 39 -2.55 -8.41 20.86
N LYS A 40 -2.55 -9.72 21.17
CA LYS A 40 -3.75 -10.54 21.02
C LYS A 40 -4.82 -10.11 22.02
N PRO A 41 -6.02 -9.76 21.56
CA PRO A 41 -7.14 -9.50 22.47
C PRO A 41 -7.52 -10.75 23.28
N ASP A 42 -7.88 -10.54 24.55
CA ASP A 42 -8.34 -11.62 25.42
C ASP A 42 -9.60 -12.29 24.89
N GLY A 43 -9.60 -13.63 24.85
CA GLY A 43 -10.72 -14.42 24.34
C GLY A 43 -10.77 -14.55 22.81
N ALA A 44 -9.74 -14.11 22.08
CA ALA A 44 -9.65 -14.29 20.63
C ALA A 44 -9.87 -15.75 20.21
N LEU A 45 -10.72 -15.97 19.21
CA LEU A 45 -10.96 -17.29 18.60
C LEU A 45 -10.37 -17.37 17.20
N ILE A 46 -10.63 -16.36 16.37
CA ILE A 46 -10.17 -16.27 14.98
C ILE A 46 -9.50 -14.92 14.78
N VAL A 47 -8.39 -14.92 14.04
CA VAL A 47 -7.68 -13.69 13.66
C VAL A 47 -7.54 -13.65 12.15
N GLU A 48 -8.15 -12.64 11.54
CA GLU A 48 -8.01 -12.34 10.14
C GLU A 48 -6.98 -11.23 9.95
N VAL A 49 -6.03 -11.48 9.04
CA VAL A 49 -4.97 -10.52 8.73
C VAL A 49 -5.04 -10.20 7.25
N GLU A 50 -5.05 -8.92 6.94
CA GLU A 50 -4.94 -8.37 5.59
C GLU A 50 -3.75 -7.42 5.55
N LEU A 51 -2.85 -7.61 4.59
CA LEU A 51 -1.71 -6.70 4.46
C LEU A 51 -1.30 -6.46 3.01
N VAL A 52 -0.64 -5.34 2.76
CA VAL A 52 -0.03 -5.00 1.47
C VAL A 52 1.35 -4.40 1.68
N GLY A 53 2.32 -4.78 0.85
CA GLY A 53 3.64 -4.15 0.81
C GLY A 53 3.59 -2.68 0.37
N GLY A 54 4.68 -1.94 0.58
CA GLY A 54 4.83 -0.59 0.05
C GLY A 54 4.98 -0.58 -1.47
N GLY A 55 4.49 0.46 -2.14
CA GLY A 55 4.64 0.61 -3.59
C GLY A 55 6.01 1.15 -3.99
N GLY A 56 6.48 0.79 -5.18
CA GLY A 56 7.70 1.35 -5.78
C GLY A 56 7.47 2.78 -6.30
N ALA A 57 8.52 3.60 -6.32
CA ALA A 57 8.47 4.90 -6.96
C ALA A 57 8.53 4.79 -8.49
N GLY A 58 8.02 5.80 -9.19
CA GLY A 58 8.26 5.94 -10.62
C GLY A 58 9.71 6.31 -10.93
N GLY A 59 10.15 6.00 -12.15
CA GLY A 59 11.45 6.38 -12.66
C GLY A 59 11.52 7.88 -12.99
N GLY A 60 12.69 8.46 -12.77
CA GLY A 60 12.99 9.84 -13.17
C GLY A 60 13.18 10.01 -14.68
N GLY A 61 13.01 11.23 -15.15
CA GLY A 61 13.48 11.65 -16.46
C GLY A 61 14.83 12.32 -16.31
N ASP A 62 15.81 11.90 -17.09
CA ASP A 62 17.10 12.58 -17.27
C ASP A 62 16.96 13.58 -18.42
N GLY A 63 17.23 14.85 -18.13
CA GLY A 63 16.97 16.00 -18.99
C GLY A 63 18.23 16.42 -19.76
N ALA A 64 18.62 15.65 -20.78
CA ALA A 64 19.81 15.93 -21.59
C ALA A 64 19.64 17.03 -22.67
N GLY A 65 18.46 17.66 -22.76
CA GLY A 65 18.15 18.70 -23.76
C GLY A 65 17.94 18.19 -25.18
N SER A 66 17.86 16.86 -25.36
CA SER A 66 17.73 16.20 -26.66
C SER A 66 16.32 15.62 -26.87
N GLY A 67 15.27 16.44 -26.81
CA GLY A 67 13.88 15.98 -26.95
C GLY A 67 13.23 15.71 -25.58
N LEU A 68 12.49 14.61 -25.45
CA LEU A 68 11.76 14.27 -24.23
C LEU A 68 12.23 12.94 -23.64
N SER A 69 12.09 12.79 -22.33
CA SER A 69 12.14 11.51 -21.62
C SER A 69 10.86 11.26 -20.83
N CYS A 70 10.59 9.97 -20.58
CA CYS A 70 9.47 9.55 -19.75
C CYS A 70 9.86 8.30 -18.92
N GLY A 71 9.97 8.45 -17.61
CA GLY A 71 10.23 7.31 -16.72
C GLY A 71 9.08 6.31 -16.71
N GLY A 72 9.38 5.05 -16.39
CA GLY A 72 8.35 4.04 -16.11
C GLY A 72 7.68 4.28 -14.76
N GLY A 73 6.45 3.83 -14.58
CA GLY A 73 5.77 3.84 -13.29
C GLY A 73 6.31 2.75 -12.36
N GLY A 74 6.21 2.97 -11.05
CA GLY A 74 6.55 1.96 -10.05
C GLY A 74 5.45 0.92 -9.90
N GLY A 75 5.82 -0.33 -9.57
CA GLY A 75 4.87 -1.38 -9.25
C GLY A 75 4.23 -1.19 -7.88
N SER A 76 3.06 -1.78 -7.65
CA SER A 76 2.41 -1.78 -6.35
C SER A 76 2.96 -2.89 -5.44
N GLY A 77 2.72 -2.82 -4.14
CA GLY A 77 3.01 -3.91 -3.20
C GLY A 77 2.08 -5.11 -3.40
N GLY A 78 2.53 -6.29 -2.99
CA GLY A 78 1.73 -7.52 -2.99
C GLY A 78 0.78 -7.58 -1.80
N TYR A 79 -0.42 -8.12 -2.01
CA TYR A 79 -1.47 -8.26 -1.00
C TYR A 79 -1.62 -9.70 -0.52
N VAL A 80 -1.77 -9.85 0.78
CA VAL A 80 -1.97 -11.14 1.44
C VAL A 80 -3.15 -11.05 2.39
N ARG A 81 -3.99 -12.09 2.40
CA ARG A 81 -5.03 -12.29 3.41
C ARG A 81 -4.99 -13.70 3.97
N LYS A 82 -5.13 -13.83 5.29
CA LYS A 82 -5.18 -15.12 5.99
C LYS A 82 -6.12 -15.10 7.18
N MET A 83 -6.77 -16.24 7.42
CA MET A 83 -7.41 -16.53 8.71
C MET A 83 -6.55 -17.49 9.53
N TYR A 84 -6.31 -17.12 10.78
CA TYR A 84 -5.64 -17.93 11.78
C TYR A 84 -6.65 -18.40 12.83
N ALA A 85 -6.48 -19.62 13.34
CA ALA A 85 -6.96 -19.90 14.68
C ALA A 85 -6.14 -19.05 15.66
N ALA A 86 -6.78 -18.38 16.62
CA ALA A 86 -6.06 -17.54 17.58
C ALA A 86 -5.04 -18.35 18.39
N SER A 87 -5.22 -19.67 18.55
CA SER A 87 -4.27 -20.58 19.16
C SER A 87 -2.94 -20.71 18.41
N ASP A 88 -2.92 -20.44 17.11
CA ASP A 88 -1.74 -20.57 16.25
C ASP A 88 -0.81 -19.35 16.35
N LEU A 89 -1.30 -18.27 16.96
CA LEU A 89 -0.54 -17.04 17.17
C LEU A 89 -0.05 -16.96 18.61
N SER A 90 1.11 -16.32 18.82
CA SER A 90 1.58 -15.97 20.17
C SER A 90 0.73 -14.84 20.77
N ALA A 91 0.93 -14.55 22.06
CA ALA A 91 0.24 -13.43 22.73
C ALA A 91 0.58 -12.07 22.10
N THR A 92 1.78 -11.94 21.53
CA THR A 92 2.19 -10.81 20.70
C THR A 92 2.74 -11.31 19.37
N GLN A 93 2.58 -10.49 18.33
CA GLN A 93 3.19 -10.72 17.02
C GLN A 93 3.91 -9.46 16.54
N ALA A 94 5.09 -9.65 15.97
CA ALA A 94 5.78 -8.56 15.30
C ALA A 94 5.04 -8.18 14.02
N VAL A 95 4.86 -6.88 13.81
CA VAL A 95 4.32 -6.30 12.58
C VAL A 95 5.41 -5.45 11.96
N SER A 96 5.64 -5.59 10.66
CA SER A 96 6.46 -4.63 9.92
C SER A 96 5.65 -4.09 8.77
N VAL A 97 5.56 -2.77 8.66
CA VAL A 97 4.89 -2.08 7.56
C VAL A 97 5.93 -1.52 6.60
N GLY A 98 5.80 -1.91 5.34
CA GLY A 98 6.74 -1.53 4.29
C GLY A 98 6.67 -0.03 3.96
N VAL A 99 7.84 0.62 3.89
CA VAL A 99 7.94 2.00 3.38
C VAL A 99 7.57 2.08 1.90
N GLY A 100 7.05 3.22 1.46
CA GLY A 100 6.94 3.52 0.03
C GLY A 100 8.32 3.79 -0.59
N GLY A 101 8.48 3.48 -1.86
CA GLY A 101 9.68 3.81 -2.62
C GLY A 101 9.82 5.32 -2.82
N THR A 102 11.06 5.82 -2.79
CA THR A 102 11.36 7.24 -3.02
C THR A 102 11.69 7.50 -4.49
N GLY A 103 11.09 8.53 -5.08
CA GLY A 103 11.44 8.96 -6.44
C GLY A 103 12.79 9.66 -6.49
N ALA A 104 13.51 9.51 -7.61
CA ALA A 104 14.81 10.13 -7.83
C ALA A 104 14.88 10.82 -9.19
N ALA A 105 15.52 11.98 -9.26
CA ALA A 105 15.70 12.73 -10.50
C ALA A 105 16.77 12.08 -11.38
N GLY A 106 16.47 11.88 -12.67
CA GLY A 106 17.40 11.25 -13.63
C GLY A 106 17.75 9.78 -13.34
N ALA A 107 17.10 9.15 -12.36
CA ALA A 107 17.46 7.81 -11.88
C ALA A 107 16.22 6.92 -11.69
N ALA A 108 16.44 5.61 -11.60
CA ALA A 108 15.37 4.66 -11.32
C ALA A 108 14.69 4.98 -9.98
N GLY A 109 13.39 4.71 -9.89
CA GLY A 109 12.65 4.85 -8.64
C GLY A 109 13.12 3.84 -7.60
N GLY A 110 13.02 4.19 -6.32
CA GLY A 110 13.24 3.26 -5.22
C GLY A 110 12.16 2.18 -5.16
N THR A 111 12.56 0.95 -4.80
CA THR A 111 11.66 -0.17 -4.50
C THR A 111 10.98 0.04 -3.14
N GLY A 112 9.70 -0.33 -3.02
CA GLY A 112 8.97 -0.31 -1.76
C GLY A 112 9.42 -1.41 -0.78
N GLY A 113 9.17 -1.20 0.51
CA GLY A 113 9.43 -2.18 1.56
C GLY A 113 8.34 -3.26 1.64
N ALA A 114 8.69 -4.43 2.19
CA ALA A 114 7.71 -5.48 2.47
C ALA A 114 6.90 -5.16 3.74
N THR A 115 5.63 -5.59 3.75
CA THR A 115 4.79 -5.63 4.96
C THR A 115 4.64 -7.08 5.41
N THR A 116 4.85 -7.36 6.69
CA THR A 116 4.88 -8.71 7.24
C THR A 116 4.13 -8.84 8.56
N PHE A 117 3.53 -10.01 8.78
CA PHE A 117 2.84 -10.40 10.01
C PHE A 117 2.83 -11.92 10.12
N ALA A 118 3.34 -12.51 11.21
CA ALA A 118 3.23 -13.95 11.52
C ALA A 118 3.42 -14.91 10.31
N GLY A 119 4.45 -14.68 9.50
CA GLY A 119 4.78 -15.50 8.31
C GLY A 119 4.12 -15.06 7.00
N LEU A 120 3.21 -14.10 7.03
CA LEU A 120 2.67 -13.43 5.84
C LEU A 120 3.68 -12.42 5.31
N THR A 121 3.79 -12.32 3.99
CA THR A 121 4.64 -11.33 3.33
C THR A 121 3.95 -10.76 2.10
N GLY A 122 3.64 -9.46 2.16
CA GLY A 122 3.39 -8.64 0.98
C GLY A 122 4.67 -7.90 0.63
N SER A 123 5.42 -8.38 -0.36
CA SER A 123 6.64 -7.70 -0.80
C SER A 123 6.32 -6.33 -1.40
N GLY A 124 7.27 -5.40 -1.32
CA GLY A 124 7.10 -4.09 -1.95
C GLY A 124 7.23 -4.15 -3.47
N GLY A 125 6.62 -3.18 -4.14
CA GLY A 125 6.71 -3.03 -5.59
C GLY A 125 8.07 -2.48 -6.04
N VAL A 126 8.54 -2.92 -7.20
CA VAL A 126 9.80 -2.48 -7.79
C VAL A 126 9.65 -1.07 -8.35
N GLY A 127 10.69 -0.24 -8.23
CA GLY A 127 10.69 1.09 -8.83
C GLY A 127 10.74 1.06 -10.37
N GLY A 128 10.17 2.08 -11.00
CA GLY A 128 10.22 2.26 -12.45
C GLY A 128 11.63 2.67 -12.93
N SER A 129 11.99 2.28 -14.16
CA SER A 129 13.26 2.68 -14.75
C SER A 129 13.25 4.14 -15.21
N ALA A 130 14.39 4.81 -15.09
CA ALA A 130 14.60 6.13 -15.68
C ALA A 130 14.72 6.08 -17.21
N MET A 131 14.62 7.26 -17.82
CA MET A 131 14.91 7.47 -19.24
C MET A 131 15.68 8.78 -19.44
N THR A 132 16.74 8.74 -20.23
CA THR A 132 17.43 9.94 -20.78
C THR A 132 16.67 10.51 -21.97
N SER A 133 16.57 11.85 -22.06
CA SER A 133 15.80 12.49 -23.12
C SER A 133 16.35 12.21 -24.52
N THR A 134 15.47 11.94 -25.47
CA THR A 134 15.86 11.53 -26.83
C THR A 134 14.90 12.08 -27.89
N THR A 135 15.45 12.42 -29.06
CA THR A 135 14.69 12.72 -30.27
C THR A 135 14.30 11.45 -31.04
N GLY A 136 14.84 10.30 -30.62
CA GLY A 136 14.54 8.98 -31.16
C GLY A 136 13.41 8.28 -30.41
N THR A 137 13.55 6.96 -30.24
CA THR A 137 12.62 6.13 -29.46
C THR A 137 13.29 5.71 -28.16
N GLY A 138 12.61 5.93 -27.03
CA GLY A 138 13.08 5.55 -25.71
C GLY A 138 12.00 4.82 -24.90
N THR A 139 12.40 3.89 -24.03
CA THR A 139 11.47 3.26 -23.07
C THR A 139 11.97 3.34 -21.63
N GLY A 140 11.16 3.90 -20.73
CA GLY A 140 11.30 3.74 -19.29
C GLY A 140 10.51 2.50 -18.90
N ALA A 141 11.21 1.41 -18.62
CA ALA A 141 10.56 0.15 -18.24
C ALA A 141 9.75 0.32 -16.93
N SER A 142 8.60 -0.34 -16.88
CA SER A 142 7.74 -0.39 -15.70
C SER A 142 8.41 -1.12 -14.54
N GLY A 143 8.14 -0.69 -13.31
CA GLY A 143 8.40 -1.47 -12.12
C GLY A 143 7.42 -2.65 -12.01
N ALA A 144 7.94 -3.83 -11.71
CA ALA A 144 7.12 -5.01 -11.40
C ALA A 144 6.40 -4.84 -10.06
N GLY A 145 5.20 -5.43 -9.94
CA GLY A 145 4.50 -5.50 -8.66
C GLY A 145 5.17 -6.45 -7.66
N GLY A 146 4.96 -6.22 -6.38
CA GLY A 146 5.49 -7.03 -5.30
C GLY A 146 4.84 -8.42 -5.23
N ALA A 147 5.62 -9.43 -4.85
CA ALA A 147 5.09 -10.76 -4.59
C ALA A 147 4.21 -10.81 -3.33
N ALA A 148 3.37 -11.85 -3.23
CA ALA A 148 2.51 -12.13 -2.07
C ALA A 148 2.69 -13.59 -1.65
N ALA A 149 2.87 -13.85 -0.36
CA ALA A 149 3.13 -15.19 0.17
C ALA A 149 2.59 -15.41 1.59
N GLY A 150 2.32 -16.68 1.91
CA GLY A 150 1.95 -17.15 3.24
C GLY A 150 0.45 -17.11 3.55
N GLY A 151 -0.35 -16.38 2.76
CA GLY A 151 -1.78 -16.26 2.98
C GLY A 151 -2.61 -17.38 2.38
N ASP A 152 -3.90 -17.37 2.72
CA ASP A 152 -4.92 -18.17 2.04
C ASP A 152 -5.27 -17.53 0.68
N VAL A 153 -5.17 -16.20 0.62
CA VAL A 153 -5.23 -15.41 -0.61
C VAL A 153 -3.90 -14.66 -0.77
N ASN A 154 -3.26 -14.83 -1.92
CA ASN A 154 -2.02 -14.16 -2.29
C ASN A 154 -2.21 -13.50 -3.65
N ILE A 155 -2.25 -12.17 -3.67
CA ILE A 155 -2.43 -11.38 -4.89
C ILE A 155 -1.14 -10.59 -5.12
N PRO A 156 -0.35 -10.90 -6.16
CA PRO A 156 0.81 -10.09 -6.49
C PRO A 156 0.38 -8.67 -6.88
N GLY A 157 1.24 -7.70 -6.62
CA GLY A 157 1.01 -6.31 -6.98
C GLY A 157 0.89 -6.12 -8.49
N GLU A 158 0.21 -5.05 -8.89
CA GLU A 158 0.17 -4.62 -10.29
C GLU A 158 1.52 -4.00 -10.67
N ALA A 159 2.00 -4.30 -11.88
CA ALA A 159 3.11 -3.55 -12.46
C ALA A 159 2.68 -2.11 -12.75
N GLY A 160 3.64 -1.19 -12.79
CA GLY A 160 3.40 0.13 -13.38
C GLY A 160 3.24 0.04 -14.90
N ASP A 161 2.85 1.14 -15.51
CA ASP A 161 2.93 1.31 -16.95
C ASP A 161 4.34 1.75 -17.36
N LEU A 162 4.72 1.43 -18.59
CA LEU A 162 5.95 1.95 -19.19
C LEU A 162 5.83 3.44 -19.57
N GLY A 163 6.94 4.16 -19.53
CA GLY A 163 7.09 5.46 -20.17
C GLY A 163 7.65 5.30 -21.59
N ARG A 164 7.08 6.00 -22.58
CA ARG A 164 7.48 5.87 -23.99
C ARG A 164 7.52 7.21 -24.70
N VAL A 165 8.64 7.45 -25.36
CA VAL A 165 8.85 8.56 -26.30
C VAL A 165 9.12 7.98 -27.69
N ILE A 166 8.50 8.54 -28.74
CA ILE A 166 8.75 8.21 -30.15
C ILE A 166 8.95 9.51 -30.91
N GLY A 167 10.09 9.66 -31.60
CA GLY A 167 10.39 10.87 -32.37
C GLY A 167 10.52 12.12 -31.50
N GLY A 168 10.90 11.96 -30.23
CA GLY A 168 10.94 13.05 -29.25
C GLY A 168 9.58 13.51 -28.72
N ALA A 169 8.47 12.82 -29.06
CA ALA A 169 7.13 13.09 -28.53
C ALA A 169 6.69 12.01 -27.53
N LEU A 170 5.95 12.42 -26.49
CA LEU A 170 5.35 11.51 -25.51
C LEU A 170 4.24 10.68 -26.15
N VAL A 171 4.25 9.37 -25.91
CA VAL A 171 3.23 8.44 -26.43
C VAL A 171 2.54 7.68 -25.31
N PHE A 172 3.31 7.19 -24.33
CA PHE A 172 2.81 6.60 -23.10
C PHE A 172 3.52 7.18 -21.91
N THR A 173 2.80 7.31 -20.81
CA THR A 173 3.26 7.92 -19.57
C THR A 173 3.17 6.89 -18.46
N GLY A 174 4.27 6.61 -17.78
CA GLY A 174 4.35 5.51 -16.82
C GLY A 174 3.52 5.76 -15.57
N ARG A 175 2.25 5.34 -15.53
CA ARG A 175 1.43 5.35 -14.31
C ARG A 175 1.92 4.27 -13.34
N GLY A 176 1.74 4.48 -12.05
CA GLY A 176 2.05 3.45 -11.06
C GLY A 176 0.98 2.35 -10.98
N GLY A 177 1.35 1.19 -10.42
CA GLY A 177 0.40 0.10 -10.14
C GLY A 177 -0.55 0.44 -8.98
N ARG A 178 -1.79 -0.07 -9.02
CA ARG A 178 -2.79 0.11 -7.94
C ARG A 178 -2.84 -1.09 -6.99
N THR A 179 -3.50 -0.91 -5.85
CA THR A 179 -3.83 -1.99 -4.92
C THR A 179 -5.32 -1.98 -4.59
N GLN A 180 -5.78 -2.97 -3.84
CA GLN A 180 -7.10 -2.97 -3.22
C GLN A 180 -7.30 -1.84 -2.18
N PHE A 181 -6.22 -1.21 -1.70
CA PHE A 181 -6.24 -0.16 -0.69
C PHE A 181 -5.72 1.20 -1.22
N GLY A 182 -5.47 1.30 -2.52
CA GLY A 182 -4.87 2.49 -3.09
C GLY A 182 -5.11 2.62 -4.58
N SER A 183 -5.19 3.87 -5.04
CA SER A 183 -5.56 4.18 -6.42
C SER A 183 -4.33 4.37 -7.30
N GLN A 184 -4.49 4.08 -8.60
CA GLN A 184 -3.46 4.39 -9.58
C GLN A 184 -3.25 5.91 -9.66
N PRO A 185 -2.01 6.43 -9.51
CA PRO A 185 -1.77 7.86 -9.66
C PRO A 185 -2.02 8.30 -11.11
N ALA A 186 -2.37 9.57 -11.27
CA ALA A 186 -2.39 10.19 -12.59
C ALA A 186 -0.98 10.12 -13.20
N ALA A 187 -0.95 9.95 -14.52
CA ALA A 187 0.29 10.07 -15.26
C ALA A 187 0.75 11.55 -15.34
N SER A 188 2.05 11.76 -15.28
CA SER A 188 2.64 13.05 -15.68
C SER A 188 2.58 13.19 -17.20
N THR A 189 1.83 14.17 -17.69
CA THR A 189 1.55 14.39 -19.12
C THR A 189 2.13 15.69 -19.67
N SER A 190 2.65 16.56 -18.80
CA SER A 190 3.28 17.83 -19.18
C SER A 190 4.80 17.69 -19.32
N THR A 191 5.35 18.36 -20.31
CA THR A 191 6.81 18.49 -20.51
C THR A 191 7.47 19.09 -19.27
N GLY A 192 8.55 18.47 -18.80
CA GLY A 192 9.31 18.94 -17.65
C GLY A 192 8.58 18.78 -16.30
N ALA A 193 7.64 17.85 -16.18
CA ALA A 193 6.91 17.59 -14.94
C ALA A 193 7.51 16.42 -14.13
N PRO A 194 7.63 16.56 -12.80
CA PRO A 194 7.92 15.41 -11.93
C PRO A 194 6.81 14.38 -12.02
N GLY A 195 7.12 13.15 -11.58
CA GLY A 195 6.11 12.11 -11.42
C GLY A 195 5.12 12.44 -10.31
N THR A 196 3.90 11.94 -10.43
CA THR A 196 2.84 12.08 -9.43
C THR A 196 3.01 10.99 -8.38
N SER A 197 3.11 11.39 -7.11
CA SER A 197 3.15 10.45 -6.00
C SER A 197 1.86 9.66 -5.87
N ALA A 198 1.99 8.42 -5.43
CA ALA A 198 0.87 7.51 -5.25
C ALA A 198 -0.02 7.89 -4.06
N SER A 199 -1.26 7.41 -4.05
CA SER A 199 -2.22 7.62 -2.97
C SER A 199 -2.81 6.30 -2.46
N GLY A 200 -3.29 6.31 -1.21
CA GLY A 200 -3.70 5.11 -0.50
C GLY A 200 -2.52 4.30 -0.01
N TYR A 201 -2.66 2.97 0.06
CA TYR A 201 -1.62 2.09 0.59
C TYR A 201 -1.07 1.13 -0.47
N GLY A 202 0.25 0.98 -0.50
CA GLY A 202 0.98 0.06 -1.38
C GLY A 202 0.95 0.42 -2.86
N SER A 203 0.35 1.54 -3.26
CA SER A 203 0.30 2.00 -4.66
C SER A 203 1.67 2.47 -5.15
N GLY A 204 1.99 2.19 -6.42
CA GLY A 204 3.22 2.67 -7.06
C GLY A 204 3.10 4.12 -7.55
N GLY A 205 4.21 4.85 -7.60
CA GLY A 205 4.28 6.23 -8.12
C GLY A 205 4.40 6.31 -9.64
N SER A 206 4.03 7.43 -10.26
CA SER A 206 4.18 7.60 -11.72
C SER A 206 5.61 8.00 -12.10
N GLY A 207 6.04 7.65 -13.31
CA GLY A 207 7.27 8.16 -13.90
C GLY A 207 7.19 9.65 -14.20
N ALA A 208 8.35 10.30 -14.27
CA ALA A 208 8.48 11.71 -14.60
C ALA A 208 8.61 11.94 -16.11
N VAL A 209 8.34 13.18 -16.54
CA VAL A 209 8.61 13.65 -17.90
C VAL A 209 9.66 14.75 -17.82
N ALA A 210 10.79 14.57 -18.50
CA ALA A 210 11.86 15.58 -18.54
C ALA A 210 12.22 15.96 -19.97
N ASP A 211 12.90 17.10 -20.10
CA ASP A 211 13.43 17.64 -21.36
C ASP A 211 14.92 18.04 -21.22
N THR A 212 15.19 19.07 -20.41
CA THR A 212 16.45 19.78 -20.19
C THR A 212 16.88 19.77 -18.73
N THR A 213 15.99 19.43 -17.82
CA THR A 213 16.26 19.34 -16.37
C THR A 213 15.77 18.01 -15.87
N ASP A 214 16.58 17.34 -15.05
CA ASP A 214 16.21 16.10 -14.42
C ASP A 214 14.94 16.25 -13.57
N ARG A 215 14.04 15.29 -13.70
CA ARG A 215 12.79 15.26 -12.94
C ARG A 215 12.68 13.96 -12.18
N ALA A 216 12.34 14.07 -10.89
CA ALA A 216 12.10 12.92 -10.05
C ALA A 216 10.76 12.26 -10.38
N GLY A 217 10.74 10.94 -10.40
CA GLY A 217 9.49 10.18 -10.42
C GLY A 217 8.67 10.39 -9.13
N GLY A 218 7.40 10.00 -9.18
CA GLY A 218 6.51 10.08 -8.04
C GLY A 218 6.87 9.02 -6.99
N ALA A 219 6.74 9.37 -5.72
CA ALA A 219 6.95 8.42 -4.63
C ALA A 219 5.85 7.33 -4.64
N GLY A 220 6.21 6.12 -4.24
CA GLY A 220 5.23 5.07 -3.91
C GLY A 220 4.64 5.30 -2.51
N SER A 221 3.48 4.70 -2.24
CA SER A 221 2.83 4.78 -0.93
C SER A 221 3.34 3.67 0.01
N ALA A 222 3.34 3.94 1.32
CA ALA A 222 3.59 2.92 2.34
C ALA A 222 2.54 1.80 2.31
N GLY A 223 2.90 0.64 2.83
CA GLY A 223 1.99 -0.49 3.00
C GLY A 223 0.99 -0.28 4.15
N ILE A 224 0.19 -1.30 4.43
CA ILE A 224 -0.71 -1.36 5.59
C ILE A 224 -0.86 -2.81 6.06
N CYS A 225 -1.06 -3.01 7.36
CA CYS A 225 -1.47 -4.28 7.95
C CYS A 225 -2.72 -4.05 8.81
N ILE A 226 -3.77 -4.83 8.57
CA ILE A 226 -5.03 -4.78 9.30
C ILE A 226 -5.25 -6.14 9.94
N VAL A 227 -5.39 -6.17 11.27
CA VAL A 227 -5.64 -7.38 12.04
C VAL A 227 -7.03 -7.27 12.66
N THR A 228 -7.94 -8.15 12.26
CA THR A 228 -9.30 -8.24 12.81
C THR A 228 -9.44 -9.53 13.61
N THR A 229 -9.73 -9.39 14.91
CA THR A 229 -9.91 -10.51 15.84
C THR A 229 -11.40 -10.72 16.10
N TYR A 230 -11.85 -11.97 16.14
CA TYR A 230 -13.24 -12.36 16.41
C TYR A 230 -13.32 -13.21 17.68
N PHE A 231 -14.43 -13.11 18.41
CA PHE A 231 -14.69 -13.70 19.73
C PHE A 231 -15.91 -14.62 19.76
#